data_AF-A0A952M6J9-F1
#
_entry.id   AF-A0A952M6J9-F1
#
_cell.length_a   1.000
_cell.length_b   1.000
_cell.length_c   1.000
_cell.angle_alpha   90.00
_cell.angle_beta   90.00
_cell.angle_gamma   90.00
#
_symmetry.space_group_name_H-M   'P 1'
#
loop_
_entity.id
_entity.type
_entity.pdbx_description
1 polymer ?
#
loop_
_entity_poly.entity_id
_entity_poly.type
_entity_poly.pdbx_seq_one_letter_code
_entity_poly.pdbx_strand_id
1 'polypeptide(L)'
;MFERVPRLVFISVRNGLLAGLLGIVFLVILYFVGRHPFLFPVYFDFRLVLISAFVVITLKELRDDHQQGVLYFGQGMIAAFLFTLVFALIAAGFVLIFSALYPAFVQDYITLATSQLRSIDPAIVAQLGKEVVERNINELPATNGADLALDYLVKSVLISFFISLIISVILRRQPKI
;
A
#
# COMPACT_ATOMS: atom_id res chain seq x y z
N MET A 1 -4.64 -30.41 -9.84
CA MET A 1 -4.92 -29.08 -9.21
C MET A 1 -3.79 -28.64 -8.27
N PHE A 2 -3.18 -29.53 -7.49
CA PHE A 2 -2.16 -29.20 -6.48
C PHE A 2 -0.78 -28.78 -7.02
N GLU A 3 -0.37 -29.16 -8.24
CA GLU A 3 0.89 -28.70 -8.84
C GLU A 3 0.92 -27.18 -9.14
N ARG A 4 -0.24 -26.53 -9.22
CA ARG A 4 -0.35 -25.09 -9.57
C ARG A 4 -0.28 -24.16 -8.35
N VAL A 5 -0.60 -24.67 -7.17
CA VAL A 5 -0.55 -23.94 -5.89
C VAL A 5 0.86 -23.43 -5.54
N PRO A 6 1.94 -24.24 -5.65
CA PRO A 6 3.28 -23.75 -5.31
C PRO A 6 3.73 -22.61 -6.21
N ARG A 7 3.36 -22.61 -7.51
CA ARG A 7 3.72 -21.53 -8.44
C ARG A 7 2.97 -20.24 -8.13
N LEU A 8 1.68 -20.31 -7.80
CA LEU A 8 0.90 -19.15 -7.40
C LEU A 8 1.54 -18.44 -6.20
N VAL A 9 1.84 -19.21 -5.15
CA VAL A 9 2.46 -18.66 -3.92
C VAL A 9 3.83 -18.09 -4.25
N PHE A 10 4.70 -18.85 -4.93
CA PHE A 10 6.06 -18.43 -5.25
C PHE A 10 6.11 -17.12 -6.05
N ILE A 11 5.34 -17.01 -7.13
CA ILE A 11 5.33 -15.83 -8.01
C ILE A 11 4.78 -14.61 -7.25
N SER A 12 3.70 -14.79 -6.50
CA SER A 12 3.09 -13.71 -5.70
C SER A 12 4.05 -13.19 -4.64
N VAL A 13 4.73 -14.09 -3.92
CA VAL A 13 5.74 -13.72 -2.90
C VAL A 13 6.94 -13.04 -3.54
N ARG A 14 7.52 -13.62 -4.61
CA ARG A 14 8.68 -13.06 -5.31
C ARG A 14 8.40 -11.64 -5.81
N ASN A 15 7.27 -11.44 -6.48
CA ASN A 15 6.90 -10.13 -7.00
C ASN A 15 6.53 -9.16 -5.88
N GLY A 16 5.91 -9.63 -4.79
CA GLY A 16 5.63 -8.83 -3.59
C GLY A 16 6.90 -8.34 -2.90
N LEU A 17 7.94 -9.19 -2.82
CA LEU A 17 9.27 -8.81 -2.31
C LEU A 17 9.91 -7.73 -3.19
N LEU A 18 9.93 -7.93 -4.53
CA LEU A 18 10.49 -6.96 -5.48
C LEU A 18 9.78 -5.60 -5.40
N ALA A 19 8.44 -5.62 -5.39
CA ALA A 19 7.64 -4.41 -5.22
C ALA A 19 7.87 -3.76 -3.85
N GLY A 20 8.03 -4.54 -2.79
CA GLY A 20 8.28 -4.06 -1.44
C GLY A 20 9.61 -3.33 -1.34
N LEU A 21 10.68 -3.92 -1.91
CA LEU A 21 12.00 -3.29 -2.00
C LEU A 21 11.96 -2.00 -2.83
N LEU A 22 11.25 -2.00 -3.96
CA LEU A 22 11.07 -0.79 -4.75
C LEU A 22 10.26 0.27 -3.99
N GLY A 23 9.24 -0.14 -3.24
CA GLY A 23 8.46 0.74 -2.37
C GLY A 23 9.31 1.41 -1.30
N ILE A 24 10.27 0.68 -0.71
CA ILE A 24 11.25 1.25 0.22
C ILE A 24 12.07 2.35 -0.46
N VAL A 25 12.55 2.12 -1.67
CA VAL A 25 13.28 3.14 -2.45
C VAL A 25 12.42 4.40 -2.65
N PHE A 26 11.14 4.25 -3.01
CA PHE A 26 10.23 5.39 -3.14
C PHE A 26 10.02 6.14 -1.82
N LEU A 27 9.82 5.42 -0.70
CA LEU A 27 9.66 6.04 0.62
C LEU A 27 10.87 6.89 0.99
N VAL A 28 12.08 6.36 0.78
CA VAL A 28 13.36 7.05 1.03
C VAL A 28 13.48 8.29 0.15
N ILE A 29 13.29 8.16 -1.17
CA ILE A 29 13.41 9.27 -2.10
C ILE A 29 12.42 10.39 -1.75
N LEU A 30 11.15 10.04 -1.50
CA LEU A 30 10.13 11.04 -1.14
C LEU A 30 10.54 11.83 0.10
N TYR A 31 10.97 11.12 1.15
CA TYR A 31 11.36 11.75 2.39
C TYR A 31 12.55 12.71 2.19
N PHE A 32 13.61 12.28 1.50
CA PHE A 32 14.81 13.12 1.30
C PHE A 32 14.61 14.27 0.30
N VAL A 33 13.58 14.23 -0.54
CA VAL A 33 13.17 15.37 -1.41
C VAL A 33 12.24 16.34 -0.67
N GLY A 34 12.05 16.16 0.66
CA GLY A 34 11.24 17.04 1.50
C GLY A 34 9.74 16.79 1.37
N ARG A 35 9.33 15.62 0.86
CA ARG A 35 7.93 15.22 0.74
C ARG A 35 7.66 14.04 1.66
N HIS A 36 7.01 14.29 2.79
CA HIS A 36 6.72 13.22 3.74
C HIS A 36 5.80 12.15 3.09
N PRO A 37 6.21 10.87 3.01
CA PRO A 37 5.51 9.87 2.20
C PRO A 37 4.09 9.55 2.68
N PHE A 38 3.76 9.88 3.93
CA PHE A 38 2.43 9.65 4.53
C PHE A 38 1.43 10.79 4.33
N LEU A 39 1.85 11.92 3.75
CA LEU A 39 1.02 13.14 3.66
C LEU A 39 0.53 13.43 2.23
N PHE A 40 0.70 12.47 1.32
CA PHE A 40 0.14 12.56 -0.02
C PHE A 40 -1.37 12.29 0.00
N PRO A 41 -2.17 13.07 -0.75
CA PRO A 41 -3.54 12.70 -1.04
C PRO A 41 -3.58 11.31 -1.71
N VAL A 42 -4.62 10.53 -1.41
CA VAL A 42 -4.73 9.13 -1.88
C VAL A 42 -4.55 9.00 -3.40
N TYR A 43 -5.05 9.94 -4.19
CA TYR A 43 -4.95 9.91 -5.66
C TYR A 43 -3.54 10.20 -6.21
N PHE A 44 -2.63 10.76 -5.40
CA PHE A 44 -1.21 10.93 -5.73
C PHE A 44 -0.30 9.93 -5.00
N ASP A 45 -0.88 8.92 -4.37
CA ASP A 45 -0.14 7.90 -3.67
C ASP A 45 0.57 6.96 -4.67
N PHE A 46 1.90 6.92 -4.62
CA PHE A 46 2.71 6.09 -5.51
C PHE A 46 2.34 4.60 -5.43
N ARG A 47 1.78 4.15 -4.29
CA ARG A 47 1.33 2.76 -4.09
C ARG A 47 0.26 2.37 -5.10
N LEU A 48 -0.60 3.30 -5.54
CA LEU A 48 -1.62 3.01 -6.55
C LEU A 48 -0.98 2.50 -7.86
N VAL A 49 0.04 3.21 -8.36
CA VAL A 49 0.73 2.85 -9.60
C VAL A 49 1.55 1.58 -9.39
N LEU A 50 2.31 1.52 -8.29
CA LEU A 50 3.22 0.41 -8.01
C LEU A 50 2.47 -0.91 -7.83
N ILE A 51 1.43 -0.94 -6.98
CA ILE A 51 0.62 -2.13 -6.74
C ILE A 51 -0.11 -2.54 -8.03
N SER A 52 -0.71 -1.59 -8.76
CA SER A 52 -1.42 -1.91 -10.01
C SER A 52 -0.49 -2.57 -11.03
N ALA A 53 0.69 -1.98 -11.27
CA ALA A 53 1.65 -2.50 -12.23
C ALA A 53 2.12 -3.92 -11.85
N PHE A 54 2.52 -4.11 -10.60
CA PHE A 54 3.04 -5.40 -10.16
C PHE A 54 1.98 -6.49 -10.00
N VAL A 55 0.74 -6.14 -9.64
CA VAL A 55 -0.38 -7.11 -9.65
C VAL A 55 -0.67 -7.54 -11.08
N VAL A 56 -0.69 -6.63 -12.07
CA VAL A 56 -0.82 -7.00 -13.49
C VAL A 56 0.31 -7.95 -13.91
N ILE A 57 1.56 -7.61 -13.60
CA ILE A 57 2.73 -8.46 -13.93
C ILE A 57 2.57 -9.86 -13.31
N THR A 58 2.25 -9.92 -12.02
CA THR A 58 2.08 -11.16 -11.26
C THR A 58 0.99 -12.04 -11.85
N LEU A 59 -0.18 -11.48 -12.15
CA LEU A 59 -1.30 -12.23 -12.68
C LEU A 59 -1.11 -12.63 -14.14
N LYS A 60 -0.43 -11.79 -14.95
CA LYS A 60 -0.09 -12.15 -16.34
C LYS A 60 0.90 -13.29 -16.40
N GLU A 61 1.99 -13.24 -15.62
CA GLU A 61 2.96 -14.34 -15.54
C GLU A 61 2.29 -15.64 -15.07
N LEU A 62 1.47 -15.55 -14.03
CA LEU A 62 0.74 -16.72 -13.54
C LEU A 62 -0.17 -17.31 -14.63
N ARG A 63 -0.93 -16.47 -15.33
CA ARG A 63 -1.88 -16.89 -16.37
C ARG A 63 -1.17 -17.45 -17.59
N ASP A 64 -0.29 -16.66 -18.19
CA ASP A 64 0.25 -16.89 -19.53
C ASP A 64 1.38 -17.93 -19.50
N ASP A 65 2.28 -17.84 -18.50
CA ASP A 65 3.49 -18.67 -18.46
C ASP A 65 3.31 -19.96 -17.66
N HIS A 66 2.37 -19.96 -16.69
CA HIS A 66 2.23 -21.07 -15.74
C HIS A 66 0.85 -21.73 -15.69
N GLN A 67 -0.17 -21.13 -16.32
CA GLN A 67 -1.55 -21.66 -16.31
C GLN A 67 -2.17 -21.75 -17.70
N GLN A 68 -1.33 -21.78 -18.75
CA GLN A 68 -1.75 -22.02 -20.14
C GLN A 68 -2.84 -21.04 -20.61
N GLY A 69 -2.74 -19.78 -20.18
CA GLY A 69 -3.69 -18.72 -20.53
C GLY A 69 -4.99 -18.73 -19.72
N VAL A 70 -5.14 -19.60 -18.72
CA VAL A 70 -6.35 -19.68 -17.87
C VAL A 70 -6.06 -19.06 -16.51
N LEU A 71 -6.94 -18.19 -16.03
CA LEU A 71 -6.88 -17.62 -14.68
C LEU A 71 -8.29 -17.43 -14.14
N TYR A 72 -8.61 -18.09 -13.03
CA TYR A 72 -9.88 -17.89 -12.34
C TYR A 72 -9.84 -16.64 -11.47
N PHE A 73 -10.99 -15.97 -11.29
CA PHE A 73 -11.09 -14.78 -10.45
C PHE A 73 -10.56 -15.01 -9.03
N GLY A 74 -10.93 -16.12 -8.38
CA GLY A 74 -10.45 -16.44 -7.04
C GLY A 74 -8.93 -16.66 -6.98
N GLN A 75 -8.32 -17.21 -8.03
CA GLN A 75 -6.86 -17.33 -8.10
C GLN A 75 -6.20 -15.96 -8.23
N GLY A 76 -6.79 -15.06 -9.04
CA GLY A 76 -6.36 -13.66 -9.15
C GLY A 76 -6.39 -12.95 -7.80
N MET A 77 -7.50 -13.08 -7.07
CA MET A 77 -7.67 -12.48 -5.74
C MET A 77 -6.66 -13.02 -4.72
N ILE A 78 -6.46 -14.33 -4.67
CA ILE A 78 -5.50 -14.95 -3.72
C ILE A 78 -4.07 -14.53 -4.05
N ALA A 79 -3.69 -14.56 -5.33
CA ALA A 79 -2.35 -14.17 -5.77
C ALA A 79 -2.09 -12.68 -5.47
N ALA A 80 -3.03 -11.80 -5.78
CA ALA A 80 -2.93 -10.37 -5.48
C ALA A 80 -2.87 -10.11 -3.96
N PHE A 81 -3.66 -10.85 -3.15
CA PHE A 81 -3.61 -10.73 -1.70
C PHE A 81 -2.25 -11.17 -1.12
N LEU A 82 -1.71 -12.32 -1.55
CA LEU A 82 -0.38 -12.78 -1.12
C LEU A 82 0.72 -11.81 -1.51
N PHE A 83 0.69 -11.33 -2.77
CA PHE A 83 1.57 -10.27 -3.26
C PHE A 83 1.52 -9.04 -2.33
N THR A 84 0.31 -8.58 -2.00
CA THR A 84 0.08 -7.39 -1.19
C THR A 84 0.58 -7.57 0.23
N LEU A 85 0.33 -8.72 0.84
CA LEU A 85 0.74 -8.99 2.20
C LEU A 85 2.26 -8.93 2.32
N VAL A 86 2.98 -9.54 1.37
CA VAL A 86 4.45 -9.48 1.34
C VAL A 86 4.94 -8.05 1.09
N PHE A 87 4.39 -7.35 0.09
CA PHE A 87 4.70 -5.94 -0.19
C PHE A 87 4.53 -5.06 1.05
N ALA A 88 3.36 -5.14 1.69
CA ALA A 88 2.96 -4.31 2.81
C ALA A 88 3.80 -4.63 4.05
N LEU A 89 4.10 -5.89 4.33
CA LEU A 89 4.94 -6.30 5.47
C LEU A 89 6.39 -5.83 5.31
N ILE A 90 6.97 -5.97 4.11
CA ILE A 90 8.34 -5.50 3.86
C ILE A 90 8.43 -3.98 4.02
N ALA A 91 7.50 -3.24 3.43
CA ALA A 91 7.51 -1.78 3.52
C ALA A 91 7.15 -1.27 4.92
N ALA A 92 6.18 -1.87 5.62
CA ALA A 92 5.86 -1.51 7.00
C ALA A 92 6.99 -1.85 7.97
N GLY A 93 7.66 -3.00 7.79
CA GLY A 93 8.86 -3.36 8.54
C GLY A 93 9.98 -2.34 8.33
N PHE A 94 10.17 -1.88 7.09
CA PHE A 94 11.07 -0.77 6.81
C PHE A 94 10.65 0.52 7.49
N VAL A 95 9.38 0.94 7.43
CA VAL A 95 8.89 2.15 8.11
C VAL A 95 9.18 2.09 9.61
N LEU A 96 8.95 0.94 10.24
CA LEU A 96 9.24 0.74 11.67
C LEU A 96 10.73 0.93 11.97
N ILE A 97 11.61 0.28 11.20
CA ILE A 97 13.06 0.38 11.34
C ILE A 97 13.54 1.81 11.06
N PHE A 98 13.06 2.42 9.98
CA PHE A 98 13.44 3.76 9.56
C PHE A 98 13.02 4.80 10.59
N SER A 99 11.83 4.67 11.17
CA SER A 99 11.36 5.56 12.25
C SER A 99 12.21 5.44 13.52
N ALA A 100 12.72 4.24 13.82
CA ALA A 100 13.61 4.02 14.96
C ALA A 100 15.02 4.59 14.73
N LEU A 101 15.54 4.47 13.50
CA LEU A 101 16.87 4.97 13.12
C LEU A 101 16.88 6.48 12.84
N TYR A 102 15.75 7.05 12.43
CA TYR A 102 15.62 8.45 12.04
C TYR A 102 14.43 9.11 12.77
N PRO A 103 14.57 9.50 14.05
CA PRO A 103 13.46 10.03 14.84
C PRO A 103 12.79 11.28 14.24
N ALA A 104 13.54 12.06 13.46
CA ALA A 104 13.01 13.20 12.73
C ALA A 104 11.91 12.81 11.74
N PHE A 105 11.89 11.57 11.23
CA PHE A 105 10.85 11.08 10.33
C PHE A 105 9.45 11.22 10.94
N VAL A 106 9.28 10.74 12.18
CA VAL A 106 7.99 10.82 12.89
C VAL A 106 7.68 12.25 13.31
N GLN A 107 8.69 13.02 13.73
CA GLN A 107 8.49 14.42 14.12
C GLN A 107 8.07 15.31 12.95
N ASP A 108 8.66 15.09 11.77
CA ASP A 108 8.30 15.77 10.53
C ASP A 108 6.86 15.43 10.15
N TYR A 109 6.45 14.15 10.26
CA TYR A 109 5.06 13.75 10.07
C TYR A 109 4.12 14.54 11.00
N ILE A 110 4.38 14.54 12.31
CA ILE A 110 3.53 15.22 13.30
C ILE A 110 3.43 16.71 12.98
N THR A 111 4.56 17.35 12.70
CA THR A 111 4.65 18.79 12.43
C THR A 111 3.86 19.15 11.18
N LEU A 112 4.09 18.44 10.09
CA LEU A 112 3.44 18.70 8.80
C LEU A 112 1.96 18.34 8.83
N ALA A 113 1.58 17.21 9.45
CA ALA A 113 0.18 16.81 9.62
C ALA A 113 -0.59 17.84 10.46
N THR A 114 -0.01 18.32 11.56
CA THR A 114 -0.60 19.36 12.40
C THR A 114 -0.79 20.65 11.60
N SER A 115 0.20 21.03 10.79
CA SER A 115 0.10 22.20 9.91
C SER A 115 -1.03 22.02 8.89
N GLN A 116 -1.16 20.83 8.27
CA GLN A 116 -2.23 20.54 7.32
C GLN A 116 -3.61 20.65 7.98
N LEU A 117 -3.81 20.05 9.15
CA LEU A 117 -5.08 20.11 9.89
C LEU A 117 -5.45 21.55 10.30
N ARG A 118 -4.47 22.36 10.70
CA ARG A 118 -4.69 23.78 11.05
C ARG A 118 -4.99 24.66 9.83
N SER A 119 -4.59 24.21 8.64
CA SER A 119 -4.81 24.93 7.37
C SER A 119 -6.11 24.54 6.64
N ILE A 120 -6.93 23.65 7.24
CA ILE A 120 -8.21 23.26 6.67
C ILE A 120 -9.14 24.49 6.58
N ASP A 121 -9.83 24.62 5.45
CA ASP A 121 -10.81 25.68 5.23
C ASP A 121 -11.88 25.70 6.34
N PRO A 122 -12.21 26.87 6.93
CA PRO A 122 -13.23 26.98 7.98
C PRO A 122 -14.59 26.38 7.61
N ALA A 123 -14.98 26.42 6.33
CA ALA A 123 -16.22 25.80 5.86
C ALA A 123 -16.17 24.27 5.96
N ILE A 124 -14.99 23.67 5.72
CA ILE A 124 -14.77 22.24 5.90
C ILE A 124 -14.71 21.91 7.40
N VAL A 125 -14.09 22.75 8.24
CA VAL A 125 -14.09 22.56 9.69
C VAL A 125 -15.51 22.57 10.25
N ALA A 126 -16.39 23.45 9.76
CA ALA A 126 -17.80 23.48 10.15
C ALA A 126 -18.55 22.19 9.78
N GLN A 127 -18.21 21.56 8.65
CA GLN A 127 -18.79 20.28 8.23
C GLN A 127 -18.26 19.09 9.03
N LEU A 128 -16.96 19.08 9.32
CA LEU A 128 -16.29 18.00 10.07
C LEU A 128 -16.61 18.04 11.58
N GLY A 129 -16.92 19.22 12.09
CA GLY A 129 -17.03 19.51 13.52
C GLY A 129 -15.69 19.96 14.09
N LYS A 130 -15.68 21.17 14.68
CA LYS A 130 -14.49 21.78 15.26
C LYS A 130 -13.82 20.89 16.32
N GLU A 131 -14.64 20.24 17.14
CA GLU A 131 -14.20 19.31 18.19
C GLU A 131 -13.42 18.11 17.63
N VAL A 132 -13.82 17.60 16.46
CA VAL A 132 -13.14 16.48 15.78
C VAL A 132 -11.75 16.91 15.30
N VAL A 133 -11.67 18.11 14.70
CA VAL A 133 -10.39 18.66 14.22
C VAL A 133 -9.44 18.92 15.39
N GLU A 134 -9.93 19.56 16.46
CA GLU A 134 -9.12 19.83 17.66
C GLU A 134 -8.68 18.55 18.35
N ARG A 135 -9.55 17.54 18.49
CA ARG A 135 -9.18 16.23 19.03
C ARG A 135 -8.05 15.59 18.21
N ASN A 136 -8.18 15.55 16.89
CA ASN A 136 -7.16 14.97 16.03
C ASN A 136 -5.81 15.72 16.14
N ILE A 137 -5.84 17.06 16.23
CA ILE A 137 -4.62 17.86 16.47
C ILE A 137 -3.97 17.50 17.81
N ASN A 138 -4.76 17.27 18.85
CA ASN A 138 -4.26 16.94 20.18
C ASN A 138 -3.74 15.50 20.30
N GLU A 139 -4.24 14.58 19.48
CA GLU A 139 -3.81 13.18 19.43
C GLU A 139 -2.55 12.98 18.58
N LEU A 140 -2.32 13.83 17.56
CA LEU A 140 -1.17 13.71 16.65
C LEU A 140 0.19 13.58 17.35
N PRO A 141 0.53 14.34 18.42
CA PRO A 141 1.81 14.23 19.11
C PRO A 141 2.09 12.85 19.73
N ALA A 142 1.06 12.03 19.96
CA ALA A 142 1.23 10.66 20.47
C ALA A 142 1.62 9.66 19.36
N THR A 143 1.60 10.07 18.09
CA THR A 143 1.98 9.23 16.96
C THR A 143 3.43 8.80 17.06
N ASN A 144 3.67 7.50 16.91
CA ASN A 144 5.00 6.90 16.88
C ASN A 144 5.25 6.10 15.60
N GLY A 145 6.46 5.56 15.45
CA GLY A 145 6.84 4.79 14.25
C GLY A 145 6.02 3.51 14.03
N ALA A 146 5.52 2.87 15.09
CA ALA A 146 4.65 1.71 14.97
C ALA A 146 3.27 2.08 14.43
N ASP A 147 2.74 3.25 14.84
CA ASP A 147 1.48 3.77 14.29
C ASP A 147 1.61 4.03 12.79
N LEU A 148 2.72 4.65 12.35
CA LEU A 148 2.98 4.87 10.93
C LEU A 148 3.17 3.55 10.15
N ALA A 149 3.88 2.58 10.72
CA ALA A 149 4.05 1.27 10.09
C ALA A 149 2.70 0.54 9.94
N LEU A 150 1.86 0.58 10.97
CA LEU A 150 0.53 -0.03 10.96
C LEU A 150 -0.40 0.68 9.97
N ASP A 151 -0.41 2.01 9.97
CA ASP A 151 -1.15 2.83 9.01
C ASP A 151 -0.74 2.49 7.56
N TYR A 152 0.58 2.37 7.31
CA TYR A 152 1.09 1.97 6.00
C TYR A 152 0.60 0.58 5.58
N LEU A 153 0.66 -0.39 6.50
CA LEU A 153 0.21 -1.76 6.26
C LEU A 153 -1.27 -1.80 5.91
N VAL A 154 -2.12 -1.20 6.76
CA VAL A 154 -3.58 -1.20 6.60
C VAL A 154 -3.98 -0.50 5.30
N LYS A 155 -3.44 0.70 5.04
CA LYS A 155 -3.74 1.44 3.80
C LYS A 155 -3.29 0.67 2.56
N SER A 156 -2.13 0.02 2.59
CA SER A 156 -1.64 -0.76 1.45
C SER A 156 -2.55 -1.97 1.15
N VAL A 157 -3.01 -2.66 2.20
CA VAL A 157 -3.97 -3.77 2.06
C VAL A 157 -5.30 -3.28 1.49
N LEU A 158 -5.84 -2.17 2.01
CA LEU A 158 -7.10 -1.60 1.54
C LEU A 158 -7.01 -1.12 0.09
N ILE A 159 -5.98 -0.36 -0.26
CA ILE A 159 -5.73 0.10 -1.64
C ILE A 159 -5.64 -1.09 -2.59
N SER A 160 -4.84 -2.09 -2.22
CA SER A 160 -4.66 -3.26 -3.07
C SER A 160 -5.92 -4.11 -3.19
N PHE A 161 -6.76 -4.17 -2.15
CA PHE A 161 -8.01 -4.91 -2.23
C PHE A 161 -8.88 -4.40 -3.39
N PHE A 162 -9.09 -3.09 -3.53
CA PHE A 162 -9.85 -2.52 -4.64
C PHE A 162 -9.17 -2.73 -5.99
N ILE A 163 -7.85 -2.52 -6.07
CA ILE A 163 -7.07 -2.76 -7.29
C ILE A 163 -7.16 -4.23 -7.73
N SER A 164 -7.04 -5.16 -6.78
CA SER A 164 -7.07 -6.59 -7.03
C SER A 164 -8.41 -7.05 -7.57
N LEU A 165 -9.53 -6.47 -7.12
CA LEU A 165 -10.86 -6.75 -7.67
C LEU A 165 -10.91 -6.39 -9.16
N ILE A 166 -10.50 -5.16 -9.50
CA ILE A 166 -10.54 -4.66 -10.87
C ILE A 166 -9.64 -5.49 -11.78
N ILE A 167 -8.37 -5.69 -11.40
CA ILE A 167 -7.41 -6.42 -12.23
C ILE A 167 -7.78 -7.90 -12.36
N SER A 168 -8.24 -8.54 -11.27
CA SER A 168 -8.63 -9.95 -11.32
C SER A 168 -9.84 -10.18 -12.21
N VAL A 169 -10.76 -9.22 -12.31
CA VAL A 169 -11.86 -9.26 -13.28
C VAL A 169 -11.33 -9.11 -14.71
N ILE A 170 -10.46 -8.12 -14.97
CA ILE A 170 -9.91 -7.83 -16.31
C ILE A 170 -9.08 -9.01 -16.84
N LEU A 171 -8.25 -9.63 -16.01
CA LEU A 171 -7.32 -10.69 -16.44
C LEU A 171 -7.92 -12.09 -16.37
N ARG A 172 -9.11 -12.26 -15.77
CA ARG A 172 -9.81 -13.55 -15.72
C ARG A 172 -9.99 -14.10 -17.12
N ARG A 173 -9.63 -15.38 -17.29
CA ARG A 173 -9.88 -16.14 -18.52
C ARG A 173 -10.27 -17.55 -18.16
N GLN A 174 -11.49 -17.94 -18.51
CA GLN A 174 -11.99 -19.30 -18.29
C GLN A 174 -11.79 -20.15 -19.56
N PRO A 175 -11.56 -21.47 -19.42
CA PRO A 175 -11.53 -22.36 -20.56
C PRO A 175 -12.88 -22.31 -21.28
N LYS A 176 -12.87 -22.31 -22.61
CA LYS A 176 -14.09 -22.48 -23.40
C LYS A 176 -14.55 -23.93 -23.19
N ILE A 177 -15.79 -24.08 -22.73
CA ILE A 177 -16.48 -25.37 -22.60
C ILE A 177 -16.67 -25.95 -24.00
#